data_AF-X0UYI5-F1
#
_entry.id   AF-X0UYI5-F1
#
_cell.length_a   1.000
_cell.length_b   1.000
_cell.length_c   1.000
_cell.angle_alpha   90.00
_cell.angle_beta   90.00
_cell.angle_gamma   90.00
#
_symmetry.space_group_name_H-M   'P 1'
#
loop_
_entity.id
_entity.type
_entity.pdbx_description
1 polymer ?
#
loop_
_entity_poly.entity_id
_entity_poly.type
_entity_poly.pdbx_seq_one_letter_code
_entity_poly.pdbx_strand_id
1 'polypeptide(L)'
;MGCRDGTLTAELAGAGNFLVHGLDKDPAMVQKARRSLRVRGLNGRVAIEEASWRGPLPYPDNTVNLLVVDDLPGLLTDGLAVREILRVLAPNGVACVGQRPAATARALPPAEFKALLAKAGLKGFEMVPSMGAWAKVKKRPDPRTDEWTHFLHNPGRNFVSNDAVVGPEGAKQLRWLNGPYYFNAPPGLISAGGLVFTGHMEWKPGGKFVQWILLARDAYNGCLIWRRPVDYYNPEAMVADGERLYLPLAGK
;
A
#
# COMPACT_ATOMS: atom_id res chain seq x y z
N MET A 1 1.74 10.98 8.34
CA MET A 1 0.66 11.65 9.12
C MET A 1 1.30 12.73 9.97
N GLY A 2 0.63 13.87 10.14
CA GLY A 2 1.25 15.08 10.68
C GLY A 2 2.32 15.62 9.72
N CYS A 3 1.98 15.84 8.45
CA CYS A 3 2.96 16.15 7.42
C CYS A 3 3.62 17.54 7.57
N ARG A 4 3.10 18.42 8.42
CA ARG A 4 3.63 19.76 8.70
C ARG A 4 3.82 20.56 7.41
N ASP A 5 5.04 20.96 7.09
CA ASP A 5 5.39 21.72 5.88
C ASP A 5 5.62 20.86 4.62
N GLY A 6 5.38 19.55 4.71
CA GLY A 6 5.48 18.62 3.59
C GLY A 6 6.92 18.21 3.23
N THR A 7 7.92 18.57 4.04
CA THR A 7 9.33 18.23 3.74
C THR A 7 9.55 16.72 3.68
N LEU A 8 9.12 15.97 4.70
CA LEU A 8 9.26 14.51 4.72
C LEU A 8 8.44 13.84 3.60
N THR A 9 7.25 14.35 3.29
CA THR A 9 6.45 13.81 2.18
C THR A 9 7.14 14.02 0.83
N ALA A 10 7.86 15.13 0.64
CA ALA A 10 8.64 15.38 -0.56
C ALA A 10 9.85 14.45 -0.66
N GLU A 11 10.55 14.23 0.45
CA GLU A 11 11.69 13.31 0.53
C GLU A 11 11.27 11.88 0.23
N LEU A 12 10.16 11.41 0.80
CA LEU A 12 9.61 10.08 0.51
C LEU A 12 9.25 9.94 -0.97
N ALA A 13 8.65 10.97 -1.57
CA ALA A 13 8.34 10.95 -2.99
C ALA A 13 9.61 10.92 -3.87
N GLY A 14 10.71 11.52 -3.43
CA GLY A 14 11.99 11.51 -4.14
C GLY A 14 12.79 10.22 -3.97
N ALA A 15 12.70 9.57 -2.81
CA ALA A 15 13.51 8.41 -2.46
C ALA A 15 13.07 7.09 -3.12
N GLY A 16 11.87 7.03 -3.69
CA GLY A 16 11.36 5.81 -4.31
C GLY A 16 10.13 6.05 -5.15
N ASN A 17 9.58 4.99 -5.75
CA ASN A 17 8.42 5.06 -6.64
C ASN A 17 7.09 5.12 -5.87
N PHE A 18 7.02 6.00 -4.86
CA PHE A 18 5.85 6.16 -4.01
C PHE A 18 4.89 7.23 -4.57
N LEU A 19 3.60 6.92 -4.50
CA LEU A 19 2.54 7.91 -4.43
C LEU A 19 2.34 8.26 -2.96
N VAL A 20 2.53 9.52 -2.60
CA VAL A 20 2.55 9.94 -1.19
C VAL A 20 1.31 10.75 -0.87
N HIS A 21 0.60 10.36 0.19
CA HIS A 21 -0.50 11.14 0.73
C HIS A 21 -0.13 11.64 2.13
N GLY A 22 0.09 12.94 2.26
CA GLY A 22 0.31 13.60 3.55
C GLY A 22 -1.00 14.06 4.17
N LEU A 23 -1.19 13.73 5.45
CA LEU A 23 -2.32 14.19 6.25
C LEU A 23 -1.83 15.15 7.32
N ASP A 24 -2.53 16.25 7.55
CA ASP A 24 -2.31 17.13 8.71
C ASP A 24 -3.64 17.65 9.27
N LYS A 25 -3.70 17.94 10.58
CA LYS A 25 -4.89 18.50 11.22
C LYS A 25 -4.95 20.03 11.14
N ASP A 26 -3.81 20.69 10.91
CA ASP A 26 -3.70 22.15 10.88
C ASP A 26 -3.88 22.65 9.42
N PRO A 27 -4.96 23.39 9.11
CA PRO A 27 -5.20 23.93 7.77
C PRO A 27 -4.05 24.83 7.28
N ALA A 28 -3.38 25.54 8.18
CA ALA A 28 -2.25 26.39 7.82
C ALA A 28 -1.04 25.55 7.38
N MET A 29 -0.79 24.42 8.04
CA MET A 29 0.26 23.47 7.65
C MET A 29 -0.08 22.78 6.33
N VAL A 30 -1.34 22.35 6.13
CA VAL A 30 -1.83 21.82 4.85
C VAL A 30 -1.53 22.78 3.71
N GLN A 31 -1.88 24.06 3.87
CA GLN A 31 -1.63 25.06 2.84
C GLN A 31 -0.13 25.33 2.63
N LYS A 32 0.66 25.34 3.70
CA LYS A 32 2.12 25.48 3.62
C LYS A 32 2.76 24.30 2.86
N ALA A 33 2.38 23.07 3.16
CA ALA A 33 2.84 21.87 2.48
C ALA A 33 2.47 21.87 1.00
N ARG A 34 1.22 22.20 0.66
CA ARG A 34 0.78 22.31 -0.74
C ARG A 34 1.61 23.33 -1.54
N ARG A 35 1.90 24.50 -0.96
CA ARG A 35 2.78 25.50 -1.60
C ARG A 35 4.20 24.98 -1.79
N SER A 36 4.78 24.38 -0.75
CA SER A 36 6.12 23.79 -0.79
C SER A 36 6.26 22.73 -1.90
N LEU A 37 5.29 21.82 -2.00
CA LEU A 37 5.27 20.74 -2.99
C LEU A 37 5.04 21.26 -4.42
N ARG A 38 4.22 22.30 -4.59
CA ARG A 38 4.00 22.94 -5.88
C ARG A 38 5.29 23.53 -6.44
N VAL A 39 6.06 24.23 -5.61
CA VAL A 39 7.37 24.81 -6.02
C VAL A 39 8.36 23.72 -6.43
N ARG A 40 8.28 22.54 -5.82
CA ARG A 40 9.13 21.38 -6.14
C ARG A 40 8.62 20.55 -7.34
N GLY A 41 7.51 20.93 -7.97
CA GLY A 41 6.93 20.19 -9.09
C GLY A 41 6.38 18.81 -8.73
N LEU A 42 6.07 18.55 -7.45
CA LEU A 42 5.64 17.25 -6.96
C LEU A 42 4.12 17.03 -7.00
N ASN A 43 3.37 17.96 -7.59
CA ASN A 43 1.93 17.83 -7.77
C ASN A 43 1.59 16.56 -8.58
N GLY A 44 0.58 15.80 -8.14
CA GLY A 44 0.17 14.53 -8.75
C GLY A 44 0.92 13.31 -8.20
N ARG A 45 2.16 13.48 -7.71
CA ARG A 45 2.89 12.43 -6.98
C ARG A 45 2.69 12.51 -5.47
N VAL A 46 2.53 13.74 -4.96
CA VAL A 46 2.21 14.02 -3.56
C VAL A 46 0.87 14.72 -3.48
N ALA A 47 -0.03 14.18 -2.66
CA ALA A 47 -1.27 14.81 -2.26
C ALA A 47 -1.18 15.21 -0.78
N ILE A 48 -1.78 16.34 -0.43
CA ILE A 48 -1.90 16.78 0.96
C ILE A 48 -3.37 17.04 1.27
N GLU A 49 -3.87 16.44 2.34
CA GLU A 49 -5.25 16.56 2.81
C GLU A 49 -5.30 16.94 4.29
N GLU A 50 -6.34 17.69 4.64
CA GLU A 50 -6.67 17.98 6.02
C GLU A 50 -7.37 16.77 6.64
N ALA A 51 -6.94 16.32 7.82
CA ALA A 51 -7.54 15.17 8.49
C ALA A 51 -7.63 15.36 10.00
N SER A 52 -8.72 14.85 10.57
CA SER A 52 -8.87 14.69 12.01
C SER A 52 -8.17 13.42 12.49
N TRP A 53 -7.51 13.51 13.64
CA TRP A 53 -7.00 12.33 14.35
C TRP A 53 -8.09 11.62 15.16
N ARG A 54 -9.22 12.30 15.40
CA ARG A 54 -10.39 11.74 16.07
C ARG A 54 -11.31 11.12 15.04
N GLY A 55 -11.52 9.81 15.16
CA GLY A 55 -12.38 9.05 14.25
C GLY A 55 -11.58 8.25 13.22
N PRO A 56 -12.25 7.76 12.17
CA PRO A 56 -11.59 6.94 11.16
C PRO A 56 -10.68 7.78 10.27
N LEU A 57 -9.50 7.25 9.94
CA LEU A 57 -8.65 7.80 8.89
C LEU A 57 -9.36 7.70 7.52
N PRO A 58 -9.08 8.62 6.57
CA PRO A 58 -9.76 8.72 5.27
C PRO A 58 -9.31 7.64 4.27
N TYR A 59 -9.17 6.40 4.75
CA TYR A 59 -8.79 5.25 3.95
C TYR A 59 -9.70 4.06 4.27
N PRO A 60 -10.02 3.23 3.27
CA PRO A 60 -10.54 1.89 3.50
C PRO A 60 -9.54 1.03 4.28
N ASP A 61 -10.04 -0.10 4.77
CA ASP A 61 -9.22 -1.11 5.42
C ASP A 61 -8.17 -1.65 4.43
N ASN A 62 -6.95 -1.86 4.93
CA ASN A 62 -5.87 -2.51 4.20
C ASN A 62 -5.31 -1.75 2.98
N THR A 63 -5.44 -0.43 2.88
CA THR A 63 -5.05 0.29 1.65
C THR A 63 -3.58 0.75 1.61
N VAL A 64 -2.97 1.07 2.75
CA VAL A 64 -1.69 1.79 2.81
C VAL A 64 -0.51 0.81 2.93
N ASN A 65 0.43 0.79 1.98
CA ASN A 65 1.61 -0.09 2.08
C ASN A 65 2.68 0.42 3.04
N LEU A 66 2.86 1.74 3.13
CA LEU A 66 3.82 2.39 4.01
C LEU A 66 3.14 3.54 4.73
N LEU A 67 3.00 3.42 6.06
CA LEU A 67 2.44 4.46 6.90
C LEU A 67 3.56 5.05 7.75
N VAL A 68 3.80 6.36 7.63
CA VAL A 68 4.83 7.05 8.42
C VAL A 68 4.19 8.02 9.40
N VAL A 69 4.52 7.88 10.68
CA VAL A 69 4.16 8.83 11.74
C VAL A 69 5.43 9.24 12.46
N ASP A 70 5.83 10.50 12.30
CA ASP A 70 7.09 10.99 12.85
C ASP A 70 6.94 11.76 14.17
N ASP A 71 5.71 11.86 14.69
CA ASP A 71 5.39 12.38 16.01
C ASP A 71 4.18 11.63 16.58
N LEU A 72 4.35 10.32 16.77
CA LEU A 72 3.28 9.48 17.30
C LEU A 72 2.77 9.94 18.67
N PRO A 73 3.60 10.33 19.65
CA PRO A 73 3.11 10.78 20.95
C PRO A 73 2.17 11.99 20.85
N GLY A 74 2.50 12.98 20.01
CA GLY A 74 1.64 14.13 19.75
C GLY A 74 0.31 13.71 19.14
N LEU A 75 0.34 12.88 18.09
CA LEU A 75 -0.88 12.42 17.42
C LEU A 75 -1.78 11.56 18.31
N LEU A 76 -1.21 10.71 19.18
CA LEU A 76 -1.98 9.95 20.18
C LEU A 76 -2.67 10.88 21.17
N THR A 77 -1.96 11.93 21.62
CA THR A 77 -2.52 12.95 22.54
C THR A 77 -3.67 13.70 21.89
N ASP A 78 -3.58 13.96 20.59
CA ASP A 78 -4.63 14.61 19.83
C ASP A 78 -5.84 13.71 19.50
N GLY A 79 -5.73 12.40 19.76
CA GLY A 79 -6.83 11.45 19.66
C GLY A 79 -6.67 10.37 18.58
N LEU A 80 -5.50 10.26 17.93
CA LEU A 80 -5.23 9.18 16.98
C LEU A 80 -5.37 7.82 17.67
N ALA A 81 -6.21 6.96 17.12
CA ALA A 81 -6.35 5.60 17.61
C ALA A 81 -5.35 4.66 16.93
N VAL A 82 -4.60 3.89 17.70
CA VAL A 82 -3.68 2.86 17.17
C VAL A 82 -4.39 1.84 16.27
N ARG A 83 -5.66 1.54 16.56
CA ARG A 83 -6.48 0.65 15.71
C ARG A 83 -6.57 1.17 14.27
N GLU A 84 -6.57 2.49 14.06
CA GLU A 84 -6.66 3.07 12.72
C GLU A 84 -5.37 2.88 11.94
N ILE A 85 -4.21 3.00 12.60
CA ILE A 85 -2.90 2.68 11.99
C ILE A 85 -2.93 1.25 11.46
N LEU A 86 -3.39 0.30 12.28
CA LEU A 86 -3.44 -1.11 11.90
C LEU A 86 -4.56 -1.41 10.87
N ARG A 87 -5.70 -0.72 10.95
CA ARG A 87 -6.84 -0.89 10.04
C ARG A 87 -6.46 -0.51 8.62
N VAL A 88 -5.88 0.67 8.42
CA VAL A 88 -5.55 1.18 7.08
C VAL A 88 -4.29 0.54 6.49
N LEU A 89 -3.40 0.01 7.32
CA LEU A 89 -2.19 -0.67 6.85
C LEU A 89 -2.57 -1.92 6.04
N ALA A 90 -2.08 -2.02 4.81
CA ALA A 90 -2.22 -3.20 3.96
C ALA A 90 -1.48 -4.39 4.57
N PRO A 91 -1.96 -5.64 4.40
CA PRO A 91 -1.14 -6.82 4.61
C PRO A 91 0.18 -6.73 3.88
N ASN A 92 1.24 -7.24 4.50
CA ASN A 92 2.65 -7.04 4.13
C ASN A 92 3.16 -5.59 4.22
N GLY A 93 2.27 -4.61 4.41
CA GLY A 93 2.62 -3.22 4.63
C GLY A 93 3.32 -2.97 5.96
N VAL A 94 4.04 -1.86 6.02
CA VAL A 94 4.84 -1.44 7.16
C VAL A 94 4.39 -0.07 7.68
N ALA A 95 4.12 0.02 8.98
CA ALA A 95 4.00 1.30 9.66
C ALA A 95 5.34 1.63 10.34
N CYS A 96 5.93 2.77 9.99
CA CYS A 96 7.07 3.36 10.67
C CYS A 96 6.57 4.46 11.58
N VAL A 97 6.60 4.23 12.90
CA VAL A 97 6.13 5.17 13.90
C VAL A 97 7.28 5.61 14.79
N GLY A 98 7.34 6.90 15.06
CA GLY A 98 8.42 7.44 15.86
C GLY A 98 8.11 8.80 16.42
N GLN A 99 9.14 9.39 16.99
CA GLN A 99 9.16 10.76 17.45
C GLN A 99 10.46 11.41 16.97
N ARG A 100 10.35 12.31 15.99
CA ARG A 100 11.43 13.21 15.63
C ARG A 100 11.68 14.17 16.80
N PRO A 101 12.94 14.38 17.20
CA PRO A 101 13.27 15.44 18.14
C PRO A 101 12.71 16.77 17.62
N ALA A 102 11.99 17.50 18.47
CA ALA A 102 11.59 18.86 18.14
C ALA A 102 12.81 19.78 18.28
N ALA A 103 12.79 20.96 17.64
CA ALA A 103 13.84 21.96 17.80
C ALA A 103 14.06 22.37 19.27
N THR A 104 13.03 22.22 20.11
CA THR A 104 13.01 22.68 21.51
C THR A 104 12.83 21.57 22.54
N ALA A 105 12.65 20.31 22.11
CA ALA A 105 12.42 19.19 23.02
C ALA A 105 13.11 17.90 22.54
N ARG A 106 13.79 17.23 23.48
CA ARG A 106 14.42 15.93 23.24
C ARG A 106 13.34 14.89 22.98
N ALA A 107 13.58 14.01 22.00
CA ALA A 107 12.74 12.83 21.81
C ALA A 107 12.76 11.95 23.07
N LEU A 108 11.66 11.23 23.32
CA LEU A 108 11.56 10.27 24.42
C LEU A 108 12.71 9.26 24.36
N PRO A 109 13.27 8.84 25.50
CA PRO A 109 14.18 7.70 25.54
C PRO A 109 13.53 6.45 24.90
N PRO A 110 14.29 5.58 24.21
CA PRO A 110 13.70 4.41 23.55
C PRO A 110 12.89 3.48 24.46
N ALA A 111 13.27 3.38 25.75
CA ALA A 111 12.53 2.62 26.75
C ALA A 111 11.15 3.21 27.06
N GLU A 112 11.08 4.54 27.22
CA GLU A 112 9.82 5.25 27.44
C GLU A 112 8.94 5.23 26.19
N PHE A 113 9.53 5.37 25.00
CA PHE A 113 8.81 5.25 23.74
C PHE A 113 8.21 3.85 23.59
N LYS A 114 8.98 2.79 23.89
CA LYS A 114 8.48 1.40 23.91
C LYS A 114 7.31 1.22 24.87
N ALA A 115 7.39 1.79 26.08
CA ALA A 115 6.31 1.73 27.06
C ALA A 115 5.05 2.47 26.58
N LEU A 116 5.21 3.62 25.92
CA LEU A 116 4.12 4.37 25.29
C LEU A 116 3.43 3.55 24.20
N LEU A 117 4.18 2.88 23.32
CA LEU A 117 3.61 2.02 22.27
C LEU A 117 2.78 0.88 22.86
N ALA A 118 3.32 0.22 23.90
CA ALA A 118 2.63 -0.87 24.60
C ALA A 118 1.34 -0.37 25.28
N LYS A 119 1.40 0.77 25.98
CA LYS A 119 0.24 1.40 26.62
C LYS A 119 -0.83 1.82 25.61
N ALA A 120 -0.42 2.30 24.44
CA ALA A 120 -1.32 2.66 23.35
C ALA A 120 -1.95 1.44 22.65
N GLY A 121 -1.53 0.22 23.01
CA GLY A 121 -2.06 -1.03 22.46
C GLY A 121 -1.49 -1.42 21.11
N LEU A 122 -0.36 -0.82 20.68
CA LEU A 122 0.32 -1.24 19.47
C LEU A 122 1.00 -2.60 19.72
N LYS A 123 0.66 -3.60 18.89
CA LYS A 123 1.18 -4.97 19.00
C LYS A 123 2.11 -5.30 17.84
N GLY A 124 3.03 -6.23 18.06
CA GLY A 124 3.93 -6.75 17.01
C GLY A 124 4.91 -5.72 16.46
N PHE A 125 5.22 -4.67 17.23
CA PHE A 125 6.20 -3.68 16.83
C PHE A 125 7.63 -4.14 17.16
N GLU A 126 8.55 -3.75 16.30
CA GLU A 126 9.99 -3.90 16.50
C GLU A 126 10.58 -2.50 16.67
N MET A 127 11.29 -2.27 17.77
CA MET A 127 12.06 -1.03 17.93
C MET A 127 13.14 -0.94 16.86
N VAL A 128 13.52 0.28 16.46
CA VAL A 128 14.63 0.53 15.53
C VAL A 128 15.73 1.30 16.28
N PRO A 129 16.66 0.60 16.96
CA PRO A 129 17.62 1.24 17.86
C PRO A 129 18.50 2.30 17.18
N SER A 130 18.84 2.09 15.90
CA SER A 130 19.63 3.02 15.10
C SER A 130 18.96 4.37 14.87
N MET A 131 17.63 4.46 15.06
CA MET A 131 16.86 5.70 14.89
C MET A 131 16.38 6.28 16.22
N GLY A 132 16.67 5.65 17.36
CA GLY A 132 16.23 6.12 18.68
C GLY A 132 14.75 5.80 18.97
N ALA A 133 13.92 6.83 19.12
CA ALA A 133 12.48 6.72 19.43
C ALA A 133 11.65 6.34 18.20
N TRP A 134 11.98 5.22 17.58
CA TRP A 134 11.30 4.69 16.39
C TRP A 134 11.02 3.21 16.55
N ALA A 135 9.90 2.80 15.99
CA ALA A 135 9.51 1.42 15.83
C ALA A 135 8.87 1.20 14.47
N LYS A 136 8.90 -0.04 14.00
CA LYS A 136 8.20 -0.49 12.82
C LYS A 136 7.21 -1.60 13.18
N VAL A 137 6.09 -1.65 12.49
CA VAL A 137 5.12 -2.74 12.56
C VAL A 137 4.90 -3.25 11.15
N LYS A 138 5.13 -4.54 10.91
CA LYS A 138 4.73 -5.19 9.66
C LYS A 138 3.40 -5.90 9.88
N LYS A 139 2.38 -5.55 9.08
CA LYS A 139 1.10 -6.24 9.13
C LYS A 139 1.23 -7.59 8.46
N ARG A 140 0.88 -8.65 9.17
CA ARG A 140 0.84 -10.00 8.60
C ARG A 140 -0.46 -10.17 7.78
N PRO A 141 -0.41 -10.86 6.63
CA PRO A 141 -1.60 -11.35 5.97
C PRO A 141 -2.44 -12.23 6.91
N ASP A 142 -3.75 -12.24 6.69
CA ASP A 142 -4.63 -13.18 7.39
C ASP A 142 -4.34 -14.59 6.84
N PRO A 143 -3.99 -15.58 7.68
CA PRO A 143 -3.66 -16.92 7.21
C PRO A 143 -4.86 -17.65 6.56
N ARG A 144 -6.08 -17.10 6.67
CA ARG A 144 -7.29 -17.60 6.03
C ARG A 144 -7.51 -17.00 4.64
N THR A 145 -6.72 -16.00 4.24
CA THR A 145 -6.73 -15.50 2.87
C THR A 145 -6.01 -16.49 1.99
N ASP A 146 -6.68 -16.91 0.93
CA ASP A 146 -6.17 -17.92 0.04
C ASP A 146 -5.34 -17.30 -1.09
N GLU A 147 -4.53 -18.13 -1.75
CA GLU A 147 -3.77 -17.73 -2.93
C GLU A 147 -4.32 -18.43 -4.17
N TRP A 148 -4.33 -17.69 -5.29
CA TRP A 148 -4.71 -18.16 -6.61
C TRP A 148 -3.46 -18.14 -7.49
N THR A 149 -2.55 -19.08 -7.24
CA THR A 149 -1.19 -19.14 -7.82
C THR A 149 -1.16 -19.56 -9.29
N HIS A 150 -2.24 -20.16 -9.79
CA HIS A 150 -2.38 -20.65 -11.16
C HIS A 150 -3.63 -20.06 -11.81
N PHE A 151 -3.76 -20.13 -13.14
CA PHE A 151 -5.01 -19.74 -13.80
C PHE A 151 -6.24 -20.44 -13.21
N LEU A 152 -6.10 -21.72 -12.88
CA LEU A 152 -7.14 -22.56 -12.27
C LEU A 152 -6.86 -22.81 -10.79
N HIS A 153 -6.69 -21.72 -10.04
CA HIS A 153 -6.41 -21.65 -8.60
C HIS A 153 -5.05 -22.21 -8.19
N ASN A 154 -4.83 -23.50 -8.37
CA ASN A 154 -3.65 -24.23 -7.91
C ASN A 154 -3.26 -25.33 -8.92
N PRO A 155 -2.17 -26.11 -8.68
CA PRO A 155 -1.73 -27.16 -9.62
C PRO A 155 -2.79 -28.24 -9.91
N GLY A 156 -3.76 -28.44 -9.01
CA GLY A 156 -4.89 -29.35 -9.17
C GLY A 156 -6.00 -28.86 -10.09
N ARG A 157 -5.88 -27.63 -10.63
CA ARG A 157 -6.80 -27.05 -11.63
C ARG A 157 -8.27 -27.00 -11.18
N ASN A 158 -8.53 -26.59 -9.95
CA ASN A 158 -9.89 -26.42 -9.42
C ASN A 158 -10.32 -24.95 -9.50
N PHE A 159 -11.54 -24.65 -9.93
CA PHE A 159 -12.01 -23.26 -10.05
C PHE A 159 -12.58 -22.69 -8.74
N VAL A 160 -12.08 -23.14 -7.59
CA VAL A 160 -12.66 -22.82 -6.28
C VAL A 160 -11.56 -22.40 -5.31
N SER A 161 -11.73 -21.22 -4.71
CA SER A 161 -10.85 -20.70 -3.67
C SER A 161 -11.17 -21.31 -2.30
N ASN A 162 -10.14 -21.45 -1.47
CA ASN A 162 -10.23 -21.75 -0.04
C ASN A 162 -10.32 -20.48 0.83
N ASP A 163 -10.51 -19.29 0.24
CA ASP A 163 -10.55 -18.03 1.00
C ASP A 163 -11.68 -18.07 2.02
N ALA A 164 -11.35 -17.84 3.28
CA ALA A 164 -12.30 -17.82 4.38
C ALA A 164 -12.39 -16.44 5.06
N VAL A 165 -11.82 -15.40 4.43
CA VAL A 165 -11.90 -14.01 4.89
C VAL A 165 -13.03 -13.28 4.21
N VAL A 166 -13.24 -13.50 2.91
CA VAL A 166 -14.29 -12.86 2.10
C VAL A 166 -15.39 -13.87 1.79
N GLY A 167 -16.43 -13.90 2.64
CA GLY A 167 -17.66 -14.68 2.40
C GLY A 167 -18.71 -13.94 1.54
N PRO A 168 -19.89 -14.54 1.31
CA PRO A 168 -21.01 -13.92 0.58
C PRO A 168 -21.46 -12.58 1.15
N GLU A 169 -21.32 -12.39 2.47
CA GLU A 169 -21.59 -11.12 3.17
C GLU A 169 -20.33 -10.22 3.32
N GLY A 170 -19.19 -10.67 2.79
CA GLY A 170 -17.85 -10.12 2.98
C GLY A 170 -17.41 -9.12 1.91
N ALA A 171 -18.02 -9.12 0.72
CA ALA A 171 -17.79 -8.12 -0.32
C ALA A 171 -18.50 -6.79 0.02
N LYS A 172 -18.13 -6.17 1.14
CA LYS A 172 -18.80 -4.98 1.69
C LYS A 172 -18.49 -3.69 0.94
N GLN A 173 -17.41 -3.68 0.14
CA GLN A 173 -16.95 -2.49 -0.58
C GLN A 173 -16.04 -2.84 -1.75
N LEU A 174 -16.14 -2.04 -2.82
CA LEU A 174 -15.15 -2.01 -3.89
C LEU A 174 -13.81 -1.51 -3.33
N ARG A 175 -12.76 -2.30 -3.47
CA ARG A 175 -11.41 -1.97 -2.97
C ARG A 175 -10.68 -0.98 -3.85
N TRP A 176 -10.65 -1.28 -5.14
CA TRP A 176 -10.06 -0.43 -6.16
C TRP A 176 -10.64 -0.83 -7.51
N LEU A 177 -10.64 0.13 -8.42
CA LEU A 177 -11.04 -0.06 -9.81
C LEU A 177 -9.98 0.62 -10.67
N ASN A 178 -9.52 -0.08 -11.70
CA ASN A 178 -8.51 0.44 -12.60
C ASN A 178 -8.93 0.22 -14.06
N GLY A 179 -8.78 1.27 -14.87
CA GLY A 179 -9.00 1.20 -16.31
C GLY A 179 -7.78 0.69 -17.08
N PRO A 180 -7.83 0.71 -18.42
CA PRO A 180 -8.93 1.20 -19.26
C PRO A 180 -10.18 0.29 -19.18
N TYR A 181 -11.38 0.88 -19.24
CA TYR A 181 -12.66 0.14 -19.23
C TYR A 181 -13.14 -0.29 -20.63
N TYR A 182 -12.41 0.12 -21.66
CA TYR A 182 -12.71 -0.19 -23.05
C TYR A 182 -11.77 -1.31 -23.51
N PHE A 183 -12.37 -2.39 -24.01
CA PHE A 183 -11.72 -3.58 -24.57
C PHE A 183 -10.79 -4.36 -23.60
N ASN A 184 -11.16 -5.62 -23.36
CA ASN A 184 -10.48 -6.68 -22.60
C ASN A 184 -10.67 -6.72 -21.08
N ALA A 185 -11.57 -7.59 -20.63
CA ALA A 185 -11.33 -8.31 -19.39
C ALA A 185 -10.01 -9.09 -19.54
N PRO A 186 -9.12 -9.09 -18.53
CA PRO A 186 -7.88 -9.86 -18.61
C PRO A 186 -8.24 -11.35 -18.81
N PRO A 187 -7.61 -12.09 -19.74
CA PRO A 187 -8.01 -13.47 -20.03
C PRO A 187 -7.66 -14.43 -18.88
N GLY A 188 -6.90 -13.97 -17.89
CA GLY A 188 -6.57 -14.70 -16.67
C GLY A 188 -6.10 -13.77 -15.57
N LEU A 189 -6.35 -14.18 -14.33
CA LEU A 189 -5.95 -13.50 -13.11
C LEU A 189 -5.26 -14.50 -12.19
N ILE A 190 -4.10 -14.10 -11.67
CA ILE A 190 -3.38 -14.83 -10.62
C ILE A 190 -3.20 -13.87 -9.46
N SER A 191 -3.44 -14.35 -8.23
CA SER A 191 -3.33 -13.56 -7.00
C SER A 191 -2.47 -14.30 -5.99
N ALA A 192 -1.25 -13.82 -5.76
CA ALA A 192 -0.28 -14.47 -4.87
C ALA A 192 0.69 -13.43 -4.28
N GLY A 193 1.18 -13.65 -3.07
CA GLY A 193 2.14 -12.76 -2.41
C GLY A 193 1.61 -11.35 -2.11
N GLY A 194 0.29 -11.15 -2.12
CA GLY A 194 -0.33 -9.82 -2.03
C GLY A 194 -0.29 -9.02 -3.34
N LEU A 195 0.01 -9.68 -4.47
CA LEU A 195 -0.03 -9.11 -5.80
C LEU A 195 -1.13 -9.74 -6.64
N VAL A 196 -1.63 -8.99 -7.60
CA VAL A 196 -2.50 -9.44 -8.68
C VAL A 196 -1.75 -9.32 -10.00
N PHE A 197 -1.63 -10.45 -10.70
CA PHE A 197 -1.01 -10.55 -12.02
C PHE A 197 -2.09 -10.73 -13.08
N THR A 198 -2.02 -9.91 -14.14
CA THR A 198 -2.99 -9.93 -15.25
C THR A 198 -2.29 -9.69 -16.57
N GLY A 199 -2.74 -10.40 -17.62
CA GLY A 199 -2.37 -10.10 -18.99
C GLY A 199 -3.35 -9.16 -19.67
N HIS A 200 -2.81 -8.21 -20.43
CA HIS A 200 -3.58 -7.23 -21.21
C HIS A 200 -3.02 -7.16 -22.63
N MET A 201 -3.87 -6.80 -23.58
CA MET A 201 -3.42 -6.48 -24.93
C MET A 201 -3.26 -4.97 -25.06
N GLU A 202 -2.16 -4.54 -25.64
CA GLU A 202 -1.93 -3.16 -26.00
C GLU A 202 -2.39 -2.90 -27.43
N TRP A 203 -3.12 -1.80 -27.63
CA TRP A 203 -3.72 -1.43 -28.90
C TRP A 203 -3.32 0.00 -29.29
N LYS A 204 -3.15 0.26 -30.60
CA LYS A 204 -3.04 1.61 -31.14
C LYS A 204 -4.44 2.21 -31.40
N PRO A 205 -4.56 3.55 -31.52
CA PRO A 205 -5.76 4.18 -32.07
C PRO A 205 -6.18 3.50 -33.38
N GLY A 206 -7.48 3.21 -33.52
CA GLY A 206 -8.03 2.44 -34.64
C GLY A 206 -8.07 0.92 -34.43
N GLY A 207 -7.79 0.42 -33.22
CA GLY A 207 -8.01 -1.00 -32.87
C GLY A 207 -6.94 -1.96 -33.39
N LYS A 208 -5.75 -1.47 -33.73
CA LYS A 208 -4.64 -2.32 -34.17
C LYS A 208 -3.88 -2.90 -32.97
N PHE A 209 -3.82 -4.23 -32.88
CA PHE A 209 -3.04 -4.92 -31.85
C PHE A 209 -1.55 -4.57 -31.95
N VAL A 210 -0.91 -4.38 -30.80
CA VAL A 210 0.52 -4.10 -30.68
C VAL A 210 1.25 -5.30 -30.10
N GLN A 211 0.94 -5.65 -28.86
CA GLN A 211 1.62 -6.70 -28.10
C GLN A 211 0.82 -7.09 -26.87
N TRP A 212 1.21 -8.20 -26.23
CA TRP A 212 0.76 -8.53 -24.89
C TRP A 212 1.61 -7.80 -23.85
N ILE A 213 0.98 -7.44 -22.74
CA ILE A 213 1.64 -6.90 -21.56
C ILE A 213 1.18 -7.66 -20.32
N LEU A 214 2.12 -8.02 -19.46
CA LEU A 214 1.87 -8.47 -18.11
C LEU A 214 1.91 -7.28 -17.16
N LEU A 215 0.95 -7.21 -16.27
CA LEU A 215 0.88 -6.22 -15.20
C LEU A 215 0.90 -6.96 -13.86
N ALA A 216 1.72 -6.47 -12.92
CA ALA A 216 1.54 -6.76 -11.51
C ALA A 216 1.03 -5.51 -10.79
N ARG A 217 0.00 -5.73 -9.97
CA ARG A 217 -0.58 -4.70 -9.11
C ARG A 217 -0.58 -5.17 -7.68
N ASP A 218 -0.53 -4.23 -6.77
CA ASP A 218 -0.84 -4.49 -5.37
C ASP A 218 -2.30 -4.95 -5.25
N ALA A 219 -2.54 -6.10 -4.61
CA ALA A 219 -3.88 -6.68 -4.47
C ALA A 219 -4.80 -5.83 -3.57
N TYR A 220 -4.23 -4.95 -2.75
CA TYR A 220 -4.93 -4.19 -1.75
C TYR A 220 -5.37 -2.81 -2.20
N ASN A 221 -4.58 -2.14 -3.03
CA ASN A 221 -4.91 -0.79 -3.51
C ASN A 221 -4.83 -0.62 -5.04
N GLY A 222 -4.44 -1.66 -5.78
CA GLY A 222 -4.41 -1.65 -7.24
C GLY A 222 -3.26 -0.85 -7.86
N CYS A 223 -2.33 -0.31 -7.03
CA CYS A 223 -1.14 0.38 -7.51
C CYS A 223 -0.34 -0.52 -8.45
N LEU A 224 0.08 0.04 -9.59
CA LEU A 224 0.91 -0.68 -10.55
C LEU A 224 2.32 -0.83 -9.98
N ILE A 225 2.77 -2.08 -9.83
CA ILE A 225 4.12 -2.39 -9.34
C ILE A 225 5.08 -2.47 -10.52
N TRP A 226 4.71 -3.22 -11.55
CA TRP A 226 5.47 -3.31 -12.79
C TRP A 226 4.58 -3.62 -13.98
N ARG A 227 5.08 -3.26 -15.17
CA ARG A 227 4.50 -3.57 -16.48
C ARG A 227 5.60 -4.17 -17.35
N ARG A 228 5.32 -5.32 -17.97
CA ARG A 228 6.29 -6.02 -18.80
C ARG A 228 5.65 -6.47 -20.13
N PRO A 229 6.12 -5.97 -21.28
CA PRO A 229 5.76 -6.53 -22.57
C PRO A 229 6.18 -8.01 -22.69
N VAL A 230 5.35 -8.80 -23.34
CA VAL A 230 5.62 -10.21 -23.64
C VAL A 230 5.19 -10.54 -25.07
N ASP A 231 5.96 -11.39 -25.74
CA ASP A 231 5.66 -11.80 -27.12
C ASP A 231 4.53 -12.83 -27.18
N TYR A 232 4.36 -13.59 -26.10
CA TYR A 232 3.36 -14.63 -25.96
C TYR A 232 2.69 -14.54 -24.59
N TYR A 233 1.37 -14.67 -24.58
CA TYR A 233 0.56 -14.73 -23.36
C TYR A 233 -0.30 -15.99 -23.37
N ASN A 234 -0.10 -16.82 -22.35
CA ASN A 234 -0.98 -17.94 -22.05
C ASN A 234 -1.20 -17.99 -20.53
N PRO A 235 -2.41 -17.70 -20.04
CA PRO A 235 -2.67 -17.69 -18.61
C PRO A 235 -2.49 -19.07 -17.98
N GLU A 236 -2.77 -20.17 -18.70
CA GLU A 236 -2.61 -21.54 -18.19
C GLU A 236 -1.15 -21.91 -17.90
N ALA A 237 -0.20 -21.24 -18.53
CA ALA A 237 1.23 -21.48 -18.33
C ALA A 237 1.83 -20.56 -17.25
N MET A 238 1.04 -19.67 -16.66
CA MET A 238 1.50 -18.78 -15.61
C MET A 238 1.39 -19.45 -14.24
N VAL A 239 2.47 -19.33 -13.46
CA VAL A 239 2.54 -19.82 -12.07
C VAL A 239 3.12 -18.72 -11.20
N ALA A 240 2.52 -18.46 -10.05
CA ALA A 240 3.09 -17.58 -9.05
C ALA A 240 3.59 -18.35 -7.81
N ASP A 241 4.69 -17.86 -7.24
CA ASP A 241 5.22 -18.28 -5.95
C ASP A 241 5.58 -17.02 -5.15
N GLY A 242 4.74 -16.69 -4.17
CA GLY A 242 4.79 -15.41 -3.48
C GLY A 242 4.69 -14.22 -4.44
N GLU A 243 5.68 -13.32 -4.39
CA GLU A 243 5.72 -12.09 -5.20
C GLU A 243 6.26 -12.31 -6.63
N ARG A 244 6.59 -13.56 -6.99
CA ARG A 244 7.19 -13.90 -8.29
C ARG A 244 6.17 -14.56 -9.21
N LEU A 245 6.23 -14.18 -10.48
CA LEU A 245 5.46 -14.79 -11.56
C LEU A 245 6.41 -15.45 -12.56
N TYR A 246 6.10 -16.69 -12.90
CA TYR A 246 6.80 -17.50 -13.89
C TYR A 246 5.90 -17.67 -15.12
N LEU A 247 6.47 -17.47 -16.30
CA LEU A 247 5.85 -17.84 -17.57
C LEU A 247 6.92 -18.36 -18.54
N PRO A 248 6.56 -19.21 -19.52
CA PRO A 248 7.45 -19.56 -20.62
C PRO A 248 7.79 -18.32 -21.46
N LEU A 249 9.06 -18.17 -21.83
CA LEU A 249 9.56 -17.00 -22.59
C LEU A 249 9.20 -17.05 -24.08
N ALA A 250 8.75 -18.19 -24.61
CA ALA A 250 8.25 -18.34 -25.98
C ALA A 250 7.42 -19.63 -26.09
N GLY A 251 6.47 -19.68 -27.02
CA GLY A 251 5.62 -20.84 -27.29
C GLY A 251 6.37 -22.02 -27.91
N LYS A 252 7.18 -22.72 -27.11
CA LYS A 252 7.63 -24.09 -27.35
C LYS A 252 7.31 -24.94 -26.13
#